data_AF-A0AAN6DIJ9-F1
#
_entry.id   AF-A0AAN6DIJ9-F1
#
_cell.length_a   1.000
_cell.length_b   1.000
_cell.length_c   1.000
_cell.angle_alpha   90.00
_cell.angle_beta   90.00
_cell.angle_gamma   90.00
#
_symmetry.space_group_name_H-M   'P 1'
#
loop_
_entity.id
_entity.type
_entity.pdbx_description
1 polymer ?
#
loop_
_entity_poly.entity_id
_entity_poly.type
_entity_poly.pdbx_seq_one_letter_code
_entity_poly.pdbx_strand_id
1 'polypeptide(L)'
;MRFSSTLALATTVASVLAQEVTLYIDSWDTNFHGNGLEAKHEGAALDYLFLIDEADPSYTWNYNADTKKLTAKQGDYEFPITLGDAPYVAWGATPGYENYTFASDGALLVNGSQENFYACKDTNDPYGYSSASYELMYYKNPNDVPHNRCYMVTVTSVKPKPLPFNTKTLPISSTPTIPGSSTLPHSSTAPRWSPSSTSPVHGSGSVTSVLSRVTTASTQTHTVCPGNCSSSAVSTFENNAAGIAPAGAAVLGGMAVFFL
;
A
#
# COMPACT_ATOMS: atom_id res chain seq x y z
N MET A 1 69.49 7.75 8.90
CA MET A 1 68.36 6.85 9.24
C MET A 1 67.11 7.50 8.68
N ARG A 2 66.48 6.90 7.65
CA ARG A 2 65.25 7.42 7.03
C ARG A 2 64.09 6.63 7.60
N PHE A 3 63.25 7.28 8.40
CA PHE A 3 62.01 6.71 8.92
C PHE A 3 60.93 6.92 7.85
N SER A 4 60.59 5.86 7.12
CA SER A 4 59.42 5.85 6.25
C SER A 4 58.19 5.58 7.11
N SER A 5 57.48 6.64 7.49
CA SER A 5 56.19 6.52 8.19
C SER A 5 55.09 6.19 7.18
N THR A 6 54.70 4.91 7.11
CA THR A 6 53.48 4.46 6.45
C THR A 6 52.26 4.94 7.25
N LEU A 7 51.52 5.88 6.67
CA LEU A 7 50.25 6.36 7.22
C LEU A 7 49.17 5.30 6.96
N ALA A 8 48.73 4.60 8.02
CA ALA A 8 47.63 3.66 7.93
C ALA A 8 46.30 4.44 7.84
N LEU A 9 45.63 4.39 6.68
CA LEU A 9 44.27 4.86 6.55
C LEU A 9 43.34 3.86 7.25
N ALA A 10 42.85 4.23 8.44
CA ALA A 10 41.75 3.52 9.08
C ALA A 10 40.48 3.77 8.27
N THR A 11 40.05 2.78 7.50
CA THR A 11 38.76 2.78 6.79
C THR A 11 37.69 2.44 7.83
N THR A 12 36.95 3.44 8.29
CA THR A 12 35.74 3.21 9.07
C THR A 12 34.68 2.61 8.14
N VAL A 13 34.48 1.30 8.23
CA VAL A 13 33.29 0.64 7.69
C VAL A 13 32.12 1.12 8.54
N ALA A 14 31.37 2.11 8.04
CA ALA A 14 30.07 2.43 8.58
C ALA A 14 29.17 1.24 8.29
N SER A 15 28.88 0.44 9.33
CA SER A 15 27.82 -0.55 9.27
C SER A 15 26.49 0.19 9.05
N VAL A 16 25.97 0.13 7.84
CA VAL A 16 24.66 0.67 7.46
C VAL A 16 23.61 -0.15 8.20
N LEU A 17 23.06 0.43 9.27
CA LEU A 17 21.92 -0.16 9.96
C LEU A 17 20.68 0.11 9.12
N ALA A 18 19.89 -0.93 8.87
CA ALA A 18 18.54 -0.76 8.36
C ALA A 18 17.79 0.20 9.30
N GLN A 19 17.19 1.24 8.74
CA GLN A 19 16.50 2.28 9.50
C GLN A 19 15.00 1.97 9.49
N GLU A 20 14.39 1.93 10.67
CA GLU A 20 12.93 1.88 10.77
C GLU A 20 12.34 3.21 10.29
N VAL A 21 11.40 3.13 9.35
CA VAL A 21 10.66 4.27 8.79
C VAL A 21 9.17 3.96 8.79
N THR A 22 8.36 4.99 9.05
CA THR A 22 6.90 4.89 8.93
C THR A 22 6.48 5.80 7.79
N LEU A 23 5.57 5.31 6.95
CA LEU A 23 5.08 6.06 5.80
C LEU A 23 3.74 6.73 6.12
N TYR A 24 3.59 7.95 5.63
CA TYR A 24 2.39 8.77 5.77
C TYR A 24 2.04 9.39 4.42
N ILE A 25 0.80 9.86 4.31
CA ILE A 25 0.33 10.62 3.17
C ILE A 25 0.44 12.12 3.45
N ASP A 26 1.16 12.84 2.59
CA ASP A 26 1.12 14.29 2.52
C ASP A 26 0.24 14.72 1.34
N SER A 27 -0.81 15.47 1.65
CA SER A 27 -1.78 15.98 0.68
C SER A 27 -2.39 17.29 1.18
N TRP A 28 -2.95 18.09 0.27
CA TRP A 28 -3.75 19.26 0.63
C TRP A 28 -5.18 18.90 1.02
N ASP A 29 -5.62 17.68 0.70
CA ASP A 29 -6.93 17.17 1.09
C ASP A 29 -6.86 16.60 2.51
N THR A 30 -7.67 17.17 3.41
CA THR A 30 -7.77 16.75 4.81
C THR A 30 -8.26 15.31 4.98
N ASN A 31 -8.84 14.69 3.95
CA ASN A 31 -9.25 13.28 3.98
C ASN A 31 -8.07 12.31 3.88
N PHE A 32 -6.92 12.78 3.37
CA PHE A 32 -5.72 11.97 3.17
C PHE A 32 -4.53 12.47 3.97
N HIS A 33 -4.46 13.79 4.20
CA HIS A 33 -3.32 14.40 4.88
C HIS A 33 -3.08 13.78 6.25
N GLY A 34 -1.85 13.32 6.49
CA GLY A 34 -1.42 12.69 7.73
C GLY A 34 -1.78 11.20 7.85
N ASN A 35 -2.62 10.65 6.97
CA ASN A 35 -3.02 9.25 7.00
C ASN A 35 -1.82 8.31 6.95
N GLY A 36 -1.90 7.23 7.72
CA GLY A 36 -0.94 6.13 7.68
C GLY A 36 -1.18 5.19 6.52
N LEU A 37 -0.35 4.14 6.45
CA LEU A 37 -0.56 3.00 5.57
C LEU A 37 -0.70 1.73 6.39
N GLU A 38 -1.63 0.86 6.00
CA GLU A 38 -1.76 -0.51 6.48
C GLU A 38 -1.66 -1.48 5.31
N ALA A 39 -1.16 -2.68 5.57
CA ALA A 39 -1.19 -3.77 4.60
C ALA A 39 -2.45 -4.62 4.79
N LYS A 40 -3.20 -4.86 3.72
CA LYS A 40 -4.33 -5.80 3.71
C LYS A 40 -4.07 -6.95 2.77
N HIS A 41 -4.35 -8.15 3.24
CA HIS A 41 -4.13 -9.37 2.48
C HIS A 41 -5.07 -9.48 1.29
N GLU A 42 -4.53 -9.62 0.08
CA GLU A 42 -5.29 -9.67 -1.18
C GLU A 42 -5.11 -11.01 -1.93
N GLY A 43 -4.47 -11.98 -1.26
CA GLY A 43 -4.23 -13.33 -1.78
C GLY A 43 -2.78 -13.58 -2.19
N ALA A 44 -2.48 -14.83 -2.57
CA ALA A 44 -1.19 -15.26 -3.16
C ALA A 44 0.10 -14.75 -2.47
N ALA A 45 0.10 -14.62 -1.14
CA ALA A 45 1.21 -14.04 -0.36
C ALA A 45 1.57 -12.59 -0.76
N LEU A 46 0.54 -11.81 -1.11
CA LEU A 46 0.61 -10.38 -1.37
C LEU A 46 -0.42 -9.64 -0.53
N ASP A 47 0.03 -8.53 0.03
CA ASP A 47 -0.82 -7.58 0.72
C ASP A 47 -0.74 -6.24 -0.04
N TYR A 48 -1.86 -5.56 -0.25
CA TYR A 48 -1.87 -4.22 -0.84
C TYR A 48 -1.90 -3.16 0.26
N LEU A 49 -1.37 -1.97 -0.04
CA LEU A 49 -1.29 -0.89 0.94
C LEU A 49 -2.52 0.00 0.87
N PHE A 50 -3.21 0.15 2.00
CA PHE A 50 -4.40 0.98 2.17
C PHE A 50 -4.10 2.13 3.12
N LEU A 51 -4.78 3.26 2.89
CA LEU A 51 -4.71 4.42 3.77
C LEU A 51 -5.55 4.16 5.04
N ILE A 52 -4.97 4.49 6.19
CA ILE A 52 -5.65 4.49 7.49
C ILE A 52 -5.70 5.88 8.09
N ASP A 53 -6.72 6.12 8.90
CA ASP A 53 -6.87 7.37 9.64
C ASP A 53 -5.66 7.59 10.57
N GLU A 54 -5.33 8.85 10.82
CA GLU A 54 -4.30 9.26 11.78
C GLU A 54 -4.46 8.69 13.19
N ALA A 55 -5.67 8.27 13.58
CA ALA A 55 -5.95 7.64 14.87
C ALA A 55 -5.31 6.25 15.03
N ASP A 56 -4.98 5.58 13.92
CA ASP A 56 -4.42 4.23 13.91
C ASP A 56 -2.90 4.25 13.63
N PRO A 57 -2.13 3.32 14.22
CA PRO A 57 -0.68 3.28 13.99
C PRO A 57 -0.39 2.85 12.54
N SER A 58 0.33 3.71 11.82
CA SER A 58 0.86 3.37 10.49
C SER A 58 1.92 2.28 10.58
N TYR A 59 2.00 1.47 9.54
CA TYR A 59 2.91 0.34 9.45
C TYR A 59 4.39 0.80 9.40
N THR A 60 5.26 0.08 10.10
CA THR A 60 6.72 0.36 10.15
C THR A 60 7.48 -0.51 9.17
N TRP A 61 8.39 0.10 8.43
CA TRP A 61 9.20 -0.51 7.39
C TRP A 61 10.68 -0.43 7.75
N ASN A 62 11.46 -1.43 7.35
CA ASN A 62 12.91 -1.40 7.35
C ASN A 62 13.39 -0.79 6.03
N TYR A 63 14.05 0.36 6.10
CA TYR A 63 14.73 0.97 4.96
C TYR A 63 16.22 0.61 4.96
N ASN A 64 16.69 0.07 3.85
CA ASN A 64 18.12 -0.15 3.60
C ASN A 64 18.62 0.83 2.54
N ALA A 65 19.50 1.75 2.94
CA ALA A 65 20.03 2.80 2.07
C ALA A 65 20.98 2.30 0.97
N ASP A 66 21.67 1.18 1.19
CA ASP A 66 22.59 0.59 0.22
C ASP A 66 21.83 -0.09 -0.92
N THR A 67 20.82 -0.88 -0.55
CA THR A 67 19.99 -1.60 -1.52
C THR A 67 18.82 -0.77 -2.04
N LYS A 68 18.53 0.36 -1.40
CA LYS A 68 17.39 1.26 -1.70
C LYS A 68 16.05 0.51 -1.65
N LYS A 69 15.88 -0.33 -0.63
CA LYS A 69 14.68 -1.15 -0.44
C LYS A 69 13.96 -0.78 0.84
N LEU A 70 12.63 -0.82 0.76
CA LEU A 70 11.72 -0.83 1.90
C LEU A 70 11.21 -2.25 2.07
N THR A 71 11.45 -2.83 3.23
CA THR A 71 11.06 -4.20 3.55
C THR A 71 10.33 -4.25 4.87
N ALA A 72 9.53 -5.29 5.09
CA ALA A 72 8.94 -5.57 6.38
C ALA A 72 8.64 -7.06 6.55
N LYS A 73 8.42 -7.46 7.81
CA LYS A 73 8.21 -8.86 8.16
C LYS A 73 6.76 -9.32 7.97
N GLN A 74 6.59 -10.41 7.23
CA GLN A 74 5.35 -11.18 7.17
C GLN A 74 5.65 -12.58 7.71
N GLY A 75 5.31 -12.81 8.99
CA GLY A 75 5.79 -13.99 9.71
C GLY A 75 7.31 -13.96 9.90
N ASP A 76 7.99 -15.04 9.50
CA ASP A 76 9.45 -15.18 9.62
C ASP A 76 10.22 -14.62 8.42
N TYR A 77 9.51 -14.15 7.39
CA TYR A 77 10.10 -13.68 6.14
C TYR A 77 10.05 -12.17 6.05
N GLU A 78 11.07 -11.59 5.43
CA GLU A 78 11.14 -10.16 5.13
C GLU A 78 10.85 -9.95 3.64
N PHE A 79 9.81 -9.18 3.35
CA PHE A 79 9.33 -8.94 1.99
C PHE A 79 9.43 -7.45 1.63
N PRO A 80 9.76 -7.13 0.37
CA PRO A 80 9.84 -5.76 -0.10
C PRO A 80 8.46 -5.16 -0.43
N ILE A 81 8.39 -3.82 -0.44
CA ILE A 81 7.38 -3.11 -1.24
C ILE A 81 7.73 -3.28 -2.73
N THR A 82 6.71 -3.48 -3.56
CA THR A 82 6.84 -3.78 -4.99
C THR A 82 5.82 -2.97 -5.79
N LEU A 83 6.25 -2.48 -6.95
CA LEU A 83 5.38 -1.83 -7.94
C LEU A 83 5.35 -2.70 -9.20
N GLY A 84 4.46 -3.70 -9.19
CA GLY A 84 4.33 -4.67 -10.29
C GLY A 84 3.91 -4.05 -11.63
N ASP A 85 3.45 -4.89 -12.55
CA ASP A 85 2.92 -4.40 -13.84
C ASP A 85 1.55 -3.72 -13.69
N ALA A 86 0.77 -4.16 -12.69
CA ALA A 86 -0.45 -3.49 -12.28
C ALA A 86 -0.14 -2.31 -11.34
N PRO A 87 -1.02 -1.30 -11.25
CA PRO A 87 -0.77 -0.09 -10.47
C PRO A 87 -0.88 -0.27 -8.95
N TYR A 88 -1.00 -1.50 -8.44
CA TYR A 88 -1.07 -1.78 -7.01
C TYR A 88 0.27 -1.56 -6.34
N VAL A 89 0.29 -0.84 -5.21
CA VAL A 89 1.45 -0.84 -4.31
C VAL A 89 1.32 -2.03 -3.39
N ALA A 90 2.12 -3.05 -3.66
CA ALA A 90 2.03 -4.34 -2.97
C ALA A 90 3.23 -4.58 -2.07
N TRP A 91 3.03 -5.39 -1.04
CA TRP A 91 4.05 -5.92 -0.16
C TRP A 91 3.92 -7.45 -0.13
N GLY A 92 5.01 -8.17 -0.44
CA GLY A 92 5.00 -9.63 -0.41
C GLY A 92 6.08 -10.27 -1.28
N ALA A 93 5.86 -11.52 -1.69
CA ALA A 93 6.89 -12.38 -2.29
C ALA A 93 7.34 -11.99 -3.71
N THR A 94 6.67 -11.03 -4.34
CA THR A 94 7.08 -10.50 -5.64
C THR A 94 8.43 -9.78 -5.50
N PRO A 95 9.38 -9.96 -6.44
CA PRO A 95 10.60 -9.16 -6.43
C PRO A 95 10.26 -7.67 -6.63
N GLY A 96 10.66 -6.82 -5.69
CA GLY A 96 10.62 -5.36 -5.88
C GLY A 96 11.82 -4.92 -6.69
N TYR A 97 11.62 -4.36 -7.89
CA TYR A 97 12.71 -3.87 -8.75
C TYR A 97 13.01 -2.39 -8.53
N GLU A 98 12.16 -1.71 -7.77
CA GLU A 98 12.17 -0.26 -7.57
C GLU A 98 13.29 0.16 -6.61
N ASN A 99 13.86 1.34 -6.86
CA ASN A 99 14.74 2.00 -5.91
C ASN A 99 13.93 3.01 -5.11
N TYR A 100 13.77 2.76 -3.82
CA TYR A 100 13.17 3.69 -2.88
C TYR A 100 14.25 4.54 -2.23
N THR A 101 14.07 5.85 -2.23
CA THR A 101 14.92 6.79 -1.50
C THR A 101 14.05 7.88 -0.88
N PHE A 102 14.59 8.67 0.03
CA PHE A 102 13.87 9.79 0.63
C PHE A 102 14.53 11.12 0.25
N ALA A 103 13.72 12.09 -0.15
CA ALA A 103 14.15 13.47 -0.32
C ALA A 103 14.47 14.11 1.05
N SER A 104 15.08 15.30 1.04
CA SER A 104 15.49 15.99 2.28
C SER A 104 14.34 16.38 3.19
N ASP A 105 13.13 16.51 2.65
CA ASP A 105 11.88 16.78 3.38
C ASP A 105 11.14 15.50 3.82
N GLY A 106 11.68 14.33 3.48
CA GLY A 106 11.11 13.02 3.80
C GLY A 106 10.21 12.44 2.70
N ALA A 107 10.00 13.13 1.57
CA ALA A 107 9.18 12.57 0.48
C ALA A 107 9.81 11.29 -0.09
N LEU A 108 8.99 10.24 -0.26
CA LEU A 108 9.38 8.97 -0.84
C LEU A 108 9.57 9.14 -2.35
N LEU A 109 10.77 8.83 -2.82
CA LEU A 109 11.14 8.83 -4.22
C LEU A 109 11.21 7.38 -4.73
N VAL A 110 10.43 7.08 -5.75
CA VAL A 110 10.51 5.84 -6.53
C VAL A 110 11.34 6.14 -7.78
N ASN A 111 12.49 5.48 -7.90
CA ASN A 111 13.41 5.69 -9.02
C ASN A 111 13.77 7.17 -9.25
N GLY A 112 13.82 7.95 -8.16
CA GLY A 112 14.16 9.38 -8.17
C GLY A 112 12.98 10.34 -8.36
N SER A 113 11.73 9.85 -8.48
CA SER A 113 10.53 10.69 -8.58
C SER A 113 9.58 10.48 -7.39
N GLN A 114 9.00 11.57 -6.88
CA GLN A 114 7.91 11.54 -5.89
C GLN A 114 6.52 11.47 -6.52
N GLU A 115 6.43 11.55 -7.85
CA GLU A 115 5.17 11.55 -8.56
C GLU A 115 4.57 10.14 -8.66
N ASN A 116 3.39 10.06 -9.27
CA ASN A 116 2.67 8.84 -9.63
C ASN A 116 2.00 8.06 -8.49
N PHE A 117 2.05 8.56 -7.26
CA PHE A 117 1.24 8.01 -6.17
C PHE A 117 -0.18 8.60 -6.15
N TYR A 118 -1.15 7.73 -5.96
CA TYR A 118 -2.57 8.09 -5.89
C TYR A 118 -3.28 7.32 -4.78
N ALA A 119 -4.18 7.98 -4.07
CA ALA A 119 -5.17 7.34 -3.21
C ALA A 119 -6.41 7.05 -4.05
N CYS A 120 -6.77 5.77 -4.22
CA CYS A 120 -7.84 5.34 -5.12
C CYS A 120 -8.95 4.53 -4.41
N LYS A 121 -10.18 4.67 -4.91
CA LYS A 121 -11.32 3.79 -4.58
C LYS A 121 -11.69 2.88 -5.74
N ASP A 122 -12.35 1.78 -5.41
CA ASP A 122 -12.94 0.82 -6.35
C ASP A 122 -11.93 0.38 -7.43
N THR A 123 -10.73 0.00 -6.99
CA THR A 123 -9.57 -0.43 -7.79
C THR A 123 -9.72 -1.85 -8.32
N ASN A 124 -10.84 -2.50 -8.02
CA ASN A 124 -11.12 -3.89 -8.34
C ASN A 124 -10.06 -4.83 -7.71
N ASP A 125 -9.65 -4.50 -6.49
CA ASP A 125 -8.84 -5.37 -5.63
C ASP A 125 -9.59 -6.69 -5.34
N PRO A 126 -8.87 -7.82 -5.22
CA PRO A 126 -9.46 -9.15 -5.09
C PRO A 126 -10.53 -9.31 -4.00
N TYR A 127 -10.36 -8.68 -2.84
CA TYR A 127 -11.29 -8.79 -1.71
C TYR A 127 -12.23 -7.58 -1.54
N GLY A 128 -12.11 -6.57 -2.39
CA GLY A 128 -13.02 -5.43 -2.46
C GLY A 128 -12.89 -4.43 -1.31
N TYR A 129 -11.76 -4.39 -0.61
CA TYR A 129 -11.47 -3.41 0.44
C TYR A 129 -11.46 -1.97 -0.08
N SER A 130 -11.12 -1.74 -1.36
CA SER A 130 -11.08 -0.39 -1.95
C SER A 130 -12.46 0.27 -2.11
N SER A 131 -13.55 -0.48 -1.88
CA SER A 131 -14.90 0.08 -1.80
C SER A 131 -15.10 0.92 -0.53
N ALA A 132 -14.48 0.50 0.58
CA ALA A 132 -14.60 1.14 1.89
C ALA A 132 -13.42 2.08 2.17
N SER A 133 -12.20 1.63 1.90
CA SER A 133 -10.94 2.34 2.18
C SER A 133 -10.30 2.85 0.89
N TYR A 134 -9.43 3.84 1.00
CA TYR A 134 -8.57 4.23 -0.13
C TYR A 134 -7.35 3.32 -0.19
N GLU A 135 -7.06 2.83 -1.38
CA GLU A 135 -5.84 2.06 -1.67
C GLU A 135 -4.75 2.98 -2.20
N LEU A 136 -3.51 2.75 -1.80
CA LEU A 136 -2.35 3.42 -2.37
C LEU A 136 -1.98 2.75 -3.70
N MET A 137 -2.04 3.53 -4.77
CA MET A 137 -1.76 3.10 -6.13
C MET A 137 -0.55 3.85 -6.70
N TYR A 138 0.20 3.19 -7.57
CA TYR A 138 1.30 3.78 -8.33
C TYR A 138 1.10 3.60 -9.84
N TYR A 139 0.82 4.68 -10.56
CA TYR A 139 0.60 4.63 -12.00
C TYR A 139 1.85 5.08 -12.76
N LYS A 140 2.55 4.14 -13.41
CA LYS A 140 3.76 4.44 -14.23
C LYS A 140 3.48 5.46 -15.35
N ASN A 141 2.23 5.52 -15.82
CA ASN A 141 1.76 6.47 -16.82
C ASN A 141 0.52 7.21 -16.28
N PRO A 142 0.58 8.54 -16.08
CA PRO A 142 -0.54 9.33 -15.56
C PRO A 142 -1.83 9.26 -16.39
N ASN A 143 -1.74 8.89 -17.67
CA ASN A 143 -2.92 8.72 -18.53
C ASN A 143 -3.76 7.49 -18.18
N ASP A 144 -3.21 6.54 -17.43
CA ASP A 144 -3.91 5.32 -17.01
C ASP A 144 -4.71 5.53 -15.71
N VAL A 145 -4.60 6.72 -15.10
CA VAL A 145 -5.24 7.06 -13.82
C VAL A 145 -6.74 7.31 -14.00
N PRO A 146 -7.62 6.59 -13.27
CA PRO A 146 -9.06 6.87 -13.27
C PRO A 146 -9.40 8.23 -12.64
N HIS A 147 -9.75 9.22 -13.47
CA HIS A 147 -9.94 10.63 -13.08
C HIS A 147 -10.98 10.94 -11.99
N ASN A 148 -11.88 10.02 -11.66
CA ASN A 148 -12.98 10.25 -10.72
C ASN A 148 -12.90 9.45 -9.42
N ARG A 149 -11.90 8.58 -9.28
CA ARG A 149 -11.76 7.70 -8.12
C ARG A 149 -10.35 7.70 -7.53
N CYS A 150 -9.43 8.45 -8.13
CA CYS A 150 -8.04 8.54 -7.71
C CYS A 150 -7.63 9.99 -7.48
N TYR A 151 -6.98 10.23 -6.34
CA TYR A 151 -6.47 11.55 -5.94
C TYR A 151 -4.96 11.46 -5.82
N MET A 152 -4.25 12.40 -6.45
CA MET A 152 -2.79 12.44 -6.35
C MET A 152 -2.37 12.72 -4.91
N VAL A 153 -1.39 11.98 -4.41
CA VAL A 153 -0.86 12.11 -3.05
C VAL A 153 0.66 12.01 -3.06
N THR A 154 1.30 12.56 -2.03
CA THR A 154 2.72 12.33 -1.78
C THR A 154 2.86 11.35 -0.62
N VAL A 155 3.75 10.37 -0.74
CA VAL A 155 4.12 9.48 0.37
C VAL A 155 5.36 10.05 1.05
N THR A 156 5.40 10.10 2.38
CA THR A 156 6.52 10.69 3.15
C THR A 156 6.88 9.86 4.38
N SER A 157 8.16 9.85 4.77
CA SER A 157 8.63 9.22 6.00
C SER A 157 8.50 10.12 7.24
N VAL A 158 8.09 11.37 7.06
CA VAL A 158 7.93 12.34 8.14
C VAL A 158 6.45 12.63 8.28
N LYS A 159 5.87 12.39 9.46
CA LYS A 159 4.45 12.68 9.68
C LYS A 159 4.19 14.17 9.38
N PRO A 160 3.33 14.49 8.40
CA PRO A 160 3.02 15.88 8.05
C PRO A 160 2.47 16.64 9.25
N LYS A 161 2.77 17.94 9.31
CA LYS A 161 2.19 18.81 10.34
C LYS A 161 0.73 19.06 9.99
N PRO A 162 -0.19 19.07 10.98
CA PRO A 162 -1.61 19.33 10.73
C PRO A 162 -1.80 20.60 9.88
N LEU A 163 -2.66 20.48 8.87
CA LEU A 163 -3.00 21.64 8.03
C LEU A 163 -3.57 22.76 8.91
N PRO A 164 -3.19 24.03 8.65
CA PRO A 164 -3.72 25.15 9.40
C PRO A 164 -5.23 25.26 9.13
N PHE A 165 -6.05 24.81 10.07
CA PHE A 165 -7.48 25.09 10.05
C PHE A 165 -7.66 26.60 10.15
N ASN A 166 -8.09 27.22 9.05
CA ASN A 166 -8.55 28.59 9.06
C ASN A 166 -9.90 28.60 9.79
N THR A 167 -9.88 28.69 11.12
CA THR A 167 -11.06 29.01 11.93
C THR A 167 -11.42 30.47 11.67
N LYS A 168 -11.94 30.76 10.49
CA LYS A 168 -12.67 31.99 10.27
C LYS A 168 -14.04 31.79 10.91
N THR A 169 -14.08 31.98 12.23
CA THR A 169 -15.30 32.08 13.01
C THR A 169 -16.15 33.17 12.34
N LEU A 170 -17.20 32.76 11.62
CA LEU A 170 -18.20 33.70 11.15
C LEU A 170 -18.81 34.37 12.39
N PRO A 171 -18.82 35.71 12.49
CA PRO A 171 -19.52 36.38 13.57
C PRO A 171 -21.00 36.04 13.45
N ILE A 172 -21.52 35.36 14.47
CA ILE A 172 -22.96 35.18 14.68
C ILE A 172 -23.54 36.60 14.78
N SER A 173 -24.24 37.01 13.73
CA SER A 173 -25.00 38.26 13.71
C SER A 173 -26.13 38.13 14.73
N SER A 174 -25.99 38.86 15.82
CA SER A 174 -27.00 39.04 16.85
C SER A 174 -28.23 39.73 16.26
N THR A 175 -29.32 38.97 16.09
CA THR A 175 -30.64 39.53 15.80
C THR A 175 -31.18 40.30 17.01
N PRO A 176 -31.80 41.48 16.82
CA PRO A 176 -32.27 42.31 17.91
C PRO A 176 -33.60 41.82 18.50
N THR A 177 -33.69 41.98 19.82
CA THR A 177 -34.84 41.78 20.70
C THR A 177 -36.03 42.67 20.31
N ILE A 178 -37.23 42.08 20.17
CA ILE A 178 -38.51 42.81 20.18
C ILE A 178 -39.35 42.26 21.35
N PRO A 179 -39.90 43.10 22.26
CA PRO A 179 -40.77 42.65 23.33
C PRO A 179 -42.27 42.80 22.99
N GLY A 180 -43.09 41.82 23.40
CA GLY A 180 -44.48 42.05 23.80
C GLY A 180 -45.56 41.07 23.29
N SER A 181 -46.07 40.25 24.23
CA SER A 181 -47.48 39.80 24.44
C SER A 181 -48.30 39.21 23.27
N SER A 182 -49.08 38.13 23.35
CA SER A 182 -49.71 37.39 24.45
C SER A 182 -50.39 36.12 23.92
N THR A 183 -50.75 35.20 24.83
CA THR A 183 -51.77 34.12 24.75
C THR A 183 -51.51 32.82 23.93
N LEU A 184 -51.32 31.74 24.71
CA LEU A 184 -51.64 30.31 24.49
C LEU A 184 -53.12 30.08 24.06
N PRO A 185 -53.58 28.88 23.62
CA PRO A 185 -53.03 27.55 23.95
C PRO A 185 -53.04 26.44 22.84
N HIS A 186 -52.30 25.36 23.15
CA HIS A 186 -52.54 23.93 22.87
C HIS A 186 -53.17 23.50 21.52
N SER A 187 -52.44 22.67 20.75
CA SER A 187 -52.80 21.25 20.58
C SER A 187 -51.76 20.46 19.78
N SER A 188 -51.58 19.24 20.24
CA SER A 188 -50.73 18.15 19.77
C SER A 188 -51.21 17.56 18.44
N THR A 189 -50.28 17.20 17.55
CA THR A 189 -50.34 15.92 16.80
C THR A 189 -49.01 15.62 16.09
N ALA A 190 -48.48 14.43 16.32
CA ALA A 190 -47.35 13.84 15.61
C ALA A 190 -47.70 13.52 14.14
N PRO A 191 -46.71 13.31 13.27
CA PRO A 191 -46.85 12.33 12.21
C PRO A 191 -45.94 11.12 12.42
N ARG A 192 -46.61 10.00 12.18
CA ARG A 192 -46.24 8.61 12.29
C ARG A 192 -45.44 8.17 11.06
N TRP A 193 -44.55 7.19 11.28
CA TRP A 193 -43.85 6.41 10.26
C TRP A 193 -44.76 5.87 9.14
N SER A 194 -44.18 5.72 7.95
CA SER A 194 -44.37 4.52 7.11
C SER A 194 -43.15 4.28 6.19
N PRO A 195 -42.66 3.04 6.07
CA PRO A 195 -41.57 2.63 5.19
C PRO A 195 -42.12 2.10 3.85
N SER A 196 -41.34 2.24 2.76
CA SER A 196 -41.69 1.68 1.45
C SER A 196 -40.53 0.91 0.82
N SER A 197 -40.75 -0.40 0.74
CA SER A 197 -40.43 -1.35 -0.35
C SER A 197 -38.97 -1.60 -0.77
N THR A 198 -38.50 -2.76 -0.32
CA THR A 198 -37.52 -3.67 -0.92
C THR A 198 -37.95 -4.17 -2.32
N SER A 199 -36.99 -4.28 -3.25
CA SER A 199 -37.07 -5.13 -4.44
C SER A 199 -35.74 -5.89 -4.59
N PRO A 200 -35.73 -7.24 -4.60
CA PRO A 200 -34.59 -8.02 -5.05
C PRO A 200 -34.79 -8.44 -6.51
N VAL A 201 -33.88 -8.03 -7.40
CA VAL A 201 -33.77 -8.58 -8.74
C VAL A 201 -32.85 -9.80 -8.69
N HIS A 202 -33.43 -10.99 -8.72
CA HIS A 202 -32.71 -12.23 -8.99
C HIS A 202 -32.41 -12.31 -10.50
N GLY A 203 -31.17 -12.00 -10.89
CA GLY A 203 -30.60 -12.39 -12.17
C GLY A 203 -29.94 -13.76 -12.04
N SER A 204 -30.55 -14.80 -12.57
CA SER A 204 -29.99 -16.16 -12.61
C SER A 204 -28.88 -16.20 -13.68
N GLY A 205 -27.62 -16.10 -13.26
CA GLY A 205 -26.46 -16.31 -14.12
C GLY A 205 -26.04 -17.78 -14.10
N SER A 206 -26.06 -18.43 -15.27
CA SER A 206 -25.57 -19.81 -15.42
C SER A 206 -24.05 -19.85 -15.23
N VAL A 207 -23.56 -20.60 -14.24
CA VAL A 207 -22.13 -20.81 -13.99
C VAL A 207 -21.65 -21.97 -14.85
N THR A 208 -20.78 -21.71 -15.82
CA THR A 208 -20.12 -22.76 -16.60
C THR A 208 -18.75 -23.02 -15.98
N SER A 209 -18.53 -24.21 -15.44
CA SER A 209 -17.21 -24.62 -14.94
C SER A 209 -16.42 -25.26 -16.07
N VAL A 210 -15.15 -24.84 -16.24
CA VAL A 210 -14.23 -25.42 -17.23
C VAL A 210 -13.10 -26.11 -16.48
N LEU A 211 -12.95 -27.41 -16.72
CA LEU A 211 -11.91 -28.23 -16.10
C LEU A 211 -10.75 -28.41 -17.08
N SER A 212 -9.61 -27.76 -16.84
CA SER A 212 -8.38 -28.00 -17.59
C SER A 212 -7.43 -28.88 -16.78
N ARG A 213 -6.96 -29.99 -17.38
CA ARG A 213 -5.95 -30.87 -16.78
C ARG A 213 -4.59 -30.59 -17.38
N VAL A 214 -3.59 -30.30 -16.55
CA VAL A 214 -2.17 -30.30 -16.91
C VAL A 214 -1.47 -31.37 -16.08
N THR A 215 -0.87 -32.36 -16.74
CA THR A 215 0.09 -33.32 -16.16
C THR A 215 1.48 -32.76 -16.41
N THR A 216 2.39 -32.58 -15.44
CA THR A 216 2.81 -33.41 -14.31
C THR A 216 3.15 -32.54 -13.08
N ALA A 217 2.74 -32.97 -11.88
CA ALA A 217 2.59 -32.23 -10.61
C ALA A 217 1.30 -31.40 -10.55
N SER A 218 0.21 -32.06 -10.13
CA SER A 218 -1.16 -31.56 -10.22
C SER A 218 -1.48 -30.49 -9.18
N THR A 219 -1.52 -29.22 -9.59
CA THR A 219 -2.26 -28.16 -8.88
C THR A 219 -3.60 -27.98 -9.59
N GLN A 220 -4.72 -28.22 -8.89
CA GLN A 220 -6.06 -27.95 -9.43
C GLN A 220 -6.38 -26.46 -9.25
N THR A 221 -6.55 -25.75 -10.35
CA THR A 221 -7.03 -24.36 -10.32
C THR A 221 -8.49 -24.33 -10.77
N HIS A 222 -9.39 -23.98 -9.86
CA HIS A 222 -10.80 -23.75 -10.16
C HIS A 222 -11.01 -22.28 -10.53
N THR A 223 -11.20 -21.99 -11.81
CA THR A 223 -11.56 -20.64 -12.27
C THR A 223 -13.07 -20.54 -12.41
N VAL A 224 -13.69 -19.66 -11.63
CA VAL A 224 -15.11 -19.32 -11.74
C VAL A 224 -15.23 -17.98 -12.46
N CYS A 225 -15.93 -17.97 -13.59
CA CYS A 225 -16.17 -16.75 -14.35
C CYS A 225 -17.66 -16.38 -14.34
N PRO A 226 -18.01 -15.09 -14.18
CA PRO A 226 -19.37 -14.64 -14.39
C PRO A 226 -19.66 -14.55 -15.91
N GLY A 227 -20.31 -15.57 -16.47
CA GLY A 227 -20.77 -15.62 -17.86
C GLY A 227 -20.23 -16.79 -18.71
N ASN A 228 -20.53 -16.79 -20.02
CA ASN A 228 -20.06 -17.82 -20.95
C ASN A 228 -18.59 -17.57 -21.35
N CYS A 229 -17.67 -18.36 -20.81
CA CYS A 229 -16.28 -18.38 -21.27
C CYS A 229 -16.13 -19.26 -22.51
N SER A 230 -15.55 -18.71 -23.58
CA SER A 230 -14.99 -19.52 -24.65
C SER A 230 -13.62 -20.08 -24.22
N SER A 231 -13.31 -21.32 -24.63
CA SER A 231 -12.09 -22.06 -24.28
C SER A 231 -10.77 -21.39 -24.71
N SER A 232 -10.82 -20.25 -25.38
CA SER A 232 -9.66 -19.54 -25.93
C SER A 232 -9.02 -18.51 -24.95
N ALA A 233 -9.58 -18.31 -23.76
CA ALA A 233 -9.12 -17.29 -22.81
C ALA A 233 -8.15 -17.80 -21.71
N VAL A 234 -7.77 -19.08 -21.72
CA VAL A 234 -6.84 -19.64 -20.75
C VAL A 234 -5.43 -19.62 -21.31
N SER A 235 -4.64 -18.60 -20.98
CA SER A 235 -3.21 -18.56 -21.26
C SER A 235 -2.48 -19.44 -20.25
N THR A 236 -1.88 -20.54 -20.70
CA THR A 236 -0.99 -21.38 -19.90
C THR A 236 0.37 -20.70 -19.76
N PHE A 237 0.72 -20.28 -18.55
CA PHE A 237 2.10 -19.94 -18.20
C PHE A 237 2.92 -21.24 -18.06
N GLU A 238 3.83 -21.50 -18.99
CA GLU A 238 4.86 -22.53 -18.84
C GLU A 238 5.98 -22.00 -17.93
N ASN A 239 6.00 -22.44 -16.67
CA ASN A 239 7.15 -22.21 -15.78
C ASN A 239 8.24 -23.24 -16.09
N ASN A 240 9.27 -22.83 -16.82
CA ASN A 240 10.54 -23.58 -16.88
C ASN A 240 11.31 -23.35 -15.57
N ALA A 241 11.03 -24.18 -14.57
CA ALA A 241 11.81 -24.26 -13.34
C ALA A 241 13.12 -25.03 -13.61
N ALA A 242 14.19 -24.31 -13.98
CA ALA A 242 15.55 -24.82 -13.88
C ALA A 242 15.98 -24.73 -12.41
N GLY A 243 16.15 -25.89 -11.77
CA GLY A 243 16.47 -26.03 -10.36
C GLY A 243 17.80 -25.40 -9.96
N ILE A 244 17.79 -24.60 -8.90
CA ILE A 244 18.98 -24.20 -8.15
C ILE A 244 18.95 -25.00 -6.83
N ALA A 245 19.89 -25.93 -6.70
CA ALA A 245 20.10 -26.70 -5.48
C ALA A 245 20.69 -25.83 -4.36
N PRO A 246 20.36 -26.07 -3.08
CA PRO A 246 20.90 -25.32 -1.96
C PRO A 246 22.32 -25.78 -1.61
N ALA A 247 23.29 -24.87 -1.65
CA ALA A 247 24.62 -25.10 -1.10
C ALA A 247 24.62 -24.76 0.40
N GLY A 248 24.51 -25.78 1.24
CA GLY A 248 24.68 -25.69 2.68
C GLY A 248 26.02 -26.25 3.16
N ALA A 249 26.59 -25.55 4.15
CA ALA A 249 27.47 -26.02 5.23
C ALA A 249 28.95 -26.37 4.97
N ALA A 250 29.81 -25.44 5.39
CA ALA A 250 30.91 -25.55 6.37
C ALA A 250 31.94 -26.70 6.31
N VAL A 251 33.23 -26.33 6.27
CA VAL A 251 34.31 -27.01 7.02
C VAL A 251 35.33 -25.98 7.55
N LEU A 252 35.46 -25.92 8.88
CA LEU A 252 36.61 -25.37 9.60
C LEU A 252 37.87 -26.22 9.32
N GLY A 253 39.02 -25.58 9.15
CA GLY A 253 40.31 -26.27 9.19
C GLY A 253 41.48 -25.32 8.98
N GLY A 254 42.12 -24.90 10.07
CA GLY A 254 43.35 -24.11 10.02
C GLY A 254 44.55 -24.95 9.58
N MET A 255 45.57 -24.28 9.05
CA MET A 255 46.96 -24.65 9.30
C MET A 255 47.86 -23.45 9.00
N ALA A 256 48.55 -22.99 10.04
CA ALA A 256 49.78 -22.23 9.92
C ALA A 256 50.88 -23.17 9.39
N VAL A 257 51.64 -22.72 8.40
CA VAL A 257 52.93 -23.32 8.05
C VAL A 257 53.96 -22.21 7.90
N PHE A 258 54.86 -22.18 8.88
CA PHE A 258 56.20 -21.62 8.76
C PHE A 258 57.02 -22.42 7.75
N PHE A 259 57.77 -21.75 6.88
CA PHE A 259 59.08 -22.24 6.46
C PHE A 259 60.03 -21.05 6.24
N LEU A 260 61.10 -21.08 7.05
CA LEU A 260 62.49 -20.64 6.86
C LEU A 260 62.78 -19.50 5.86
#